data_AF-A0A2E5RIA4-F1
#
_entry.id   AF-A0A2E5RIA4-F1
#
_cell.length_a   1.000
_cell.length_b   1.000
_cell.length_c   1.000
_cell.angle_alpha   90.00
_cell.angle_beta   90.00
_cell.angle_gamma   90.00
#
_symmetry.space_group_name_H-M   'P 1'
#
loop_
_entity.id
_entity.type
_entity.pdbx_description
1 polymer ?
#
loop_
_entity_poly.entity_id
_entity_poly.type
_entity_poly.pdbx_seq_one_letter_code
_entity_poly.pdbx_strand_id
1 'polypeptide(L)'
;MELMERGTVFVEYLDIPTPPTYKNLKEVEELPNHFQYKHEENFYSTHYCELELKLWLMNTFPEGKSFNYQRIGDGLPVHTDVDRNECINYLIRPGGEQVETVWFDDNYQEIHRECIEPNRWHKLKVDVLHTVEGVTDKRLSITVGL
;
A
#
# COMPACT_ATOMS: atom_id res chain seq x y z
N MET A 1 3.91 2.56 -38.63
CA MET A 1 3.65 1.48 -37.65
C MET A 1 3.76 2.13 -36.28
N GLU A 2 2.69 2.81 -35.88
CA GLU A 2 2.61 3.50 -34.58
C GLU A 2 2.54 2.44 -33.48
N LEU A 3 3.57 2.40 -32.65
CA LEU A 3 3.48 1.79 -31.34
C LEU A 3 2.50 2.66 -30.55
N MET A 4 1.28 2.18 -30.36
CA MET A 4 0.39 2.76 -29.36
C MET A 4 1.12 2.68 -28.01
N GLU A 5 1.54 3.82 -27.47
CA GLU A 5 2.01 3.93 -26.10
C GLU A 5 0.92 3.35 -25.20
N ARG A 6 1.19 2.21 -24.57
CA ARG A 6 0.33 1.71 -23.50
C ARG A 6 0.38 2.79 -22.42
N GLY A 7 -0.77 3.38 -22.11
CA GLY A 7 -0.87 4.37 -21.03
C GLY A 7 -0.25 3.84 -19.74
N THR A 8 0.34 4.73 -18.95
CA THR A 8 0.93 4.40 -17.66
C THR A 8 -0.10 3.71 -16.77
N VAL A 9 0.23 2.53 -16.26
CA VAL A 9 -0.60 1.79 -15.30
C VAL A 9 -0.13 2.17 -13.90
N PHE A 10 -1.00 2.81 -13.13
CA PHE A 10 -0.72 3.20 -11.75
C PHE A 10 -1.15 2.15 -10.72
N VAL A 11 -2.24 1.44 -11.04
CA VAL A 11 -2.78 0.33 -10.23
C VAL A 11 -3.02 -0.86 -11.15
N GLU A 12 -2.45 -2.01 -10.80
CA GLU A 12 -2.71 -3.30 -11.45
C GLU A 12 -3.34 -4.26 -10.44
N TYR A 13 -4.60 -4.64 -10.64
CA TYR A 13 -5.23 -5.65 -9.79
C TYR A 13 -4.73 -7.06 -10.12
N LEU A 14 -4.37 -7.82 -9.09
CA LEU A 14 -3.77 -9.14 -9.23
C LEU A 14 -4.80 -10.24 -8.93
N ASP A 15 -4.80 -11.29 -9.74
CA ASP A 15 -5.62 -12.49 -9.51
C ASP A 15 -4.93 -13.44 -8.53
N ILE A 16 -4.86 -13.00 -7.26
CA ILE A 16 -4.25 -13.72 -6.15
C ILE A 16 -5.33 -13.99 -5.10
N PRO A 17 -5.38 -15.19 -4.50
CA PRO A 17 -6.33 -15.48 -3.45
C PRO A 17 -6.22 -14.52 -2.27
N THR A 18 -7.36 -14.26 -1.61
CA THR A 18 -7.40 -13.62 -0.30
C THR A 18 -6.46 -14.35 0.68
N PRO A 19 -5.64 -13.64 1.47
CA PRO A 19 -4.81 -14.29 2.48
C PRO A 19 -5.68 -15.12 3.44
N PRO A 20 -5.22 -16.30 3.87
CA PRO A 20 -6.02 -17.24 4.66
C PRO A 20 -6.37 -16.70 6.06
N THR A 21 -5.53 -15.81 6.58
CA THR A 21 -5.69 -15.11 7.86
C THR A 21 -5.04 -13.74 7.76
N TYR A 22 -5.57 -12.79 8.52
CA TYR A 22 -4.93 -11.51 8.80
C TYR A 22 -5.61 -10.84 10.01
N LYS A 23 -4.86 -9.98 10.68
CA LYS A 23 -5.31 -9.18 11.81
C LYS A 23 -6.17 -8.01 11.34
N ASN A 24 -7.19 -7.66 12.14
CA ASN A 24 -7.92 -6.42 11.95
C ASN A 24 -7.13 -5.20 12.48
N LEU A 25 -7.62 -3.99 12.23
CA LEU A 25 -6.96 -2.75 12.62
C LEU A 25 -6.59 -2.70 14.11
N LYS A 26 -7.53 -3.05 15.00
CA LYS A 26 -7.29 -3.02 16.45
C LYS A 26 -6.16 -3.96 16.85
N GLU A 27 -6.15 -5.18 16.30
CA GLU A 27 -5.10 -6.15 16.58
C GLU A 27 -3.74 -5.73 16.02
N VAL A 28 -3.70 -5.03 14.87
CA VAL A 28 -2.46 -4.50 14.29
C VAL A 28 -1.92 -3.33 15.12
N GLU A 29 -2.79 -2.44 15.61
CA GLU A 29 -2.38 -1.30 16.45
C GLU A 29 -1.80 -1.72 17.81
N GLU A 30 -2.04 -2.95 18.25
CA GLU A 30 -1.42 -3.55 19.44
C GLU A 30 0.00 -4.10 19.16
N LEU A 31 0.41 -4.23 17.88
CA LEU A 31 1.73 -4.73 17.50
C LEU A 31 2.80 -3.61 17.55
N PRO A 32 4.07 -3.96 17.83
CA PRO A 32 5.16 -3.00 17.75
C PRO A 32 5.25 -2.34 16.37
N ASN A 33 5.44 -1.01 16.35
CA ASN A 33 5.75 -0.29 15.12
C ASN A 33 7.24 -0.47 14.78
N HIS A 34 7.50 -0.91 13.56
CA HIS A 34 8.84 -1.11 13.01
C HIS A 34 9.26 -0.01 12.03
N PHE A 35 8.44 1.04 11.88
CA PHE A 35 8.80 2.18 11.05
C PHE A 35 9.89 3.02 11.72
N GLN A 36 10.90 3.39 10.92
CA GLN A 36 12.16 3.95 11.42
C GLN A 36 12.01 5.44 11.78
N TYR A 37 11.08 6.14 11.11
CA TYR A 37 10.89 7.58 11.24
C TYR A 37 9.78 7.89 12.24
N LYS A 38 10.15 8.01 13.51
CA LYS A 38 9.20 8.19 14.62
C LYS A 38 8.34 9.47 14.55
N HIS A 39 8.76 10.48 13.79
CA HIS A 39 7.98 11.71 13.61
C HIS A 39 6.76 11.51 12.69
N GLU A 40 6.70 10.38 12.00
CA GLU A 40 5.66 10.04 11.02
C GLU A 40 4.63 9.04 11.58
N GLU A 41 4.78 8.58 12.83
CA GLU A 41 3.92 7.55 13.45
C GLU A 41 2.43 7.91 13.45
N ASN A 42 2.12 9.21 13.43
CA ASN A 42 0.74 9.70 13.40
C ASN A 42 0.00 9.30 12.11
N PHE A 43 0.71 9.27 10.98
CA PHE A 43 0.16 9.01 9.65
C PHE A 43 0.73 7.75 8.99
N TYR A 44 1.80 7.15 9.50
CA TYR A 44 2.38 5.93 8.94
C TYR A 44 2.97 5.00 10.00
N SER A 45 2.66 3.71 9.91
CA SER A 45 3.32 2.67 10.71
C SER A 45 3.38 1.34 9.95
N THR A 46 4.35 0.52 10.31
CA THR A 46 4.52 -0.84 9.77
C THR A 46 4.66 -1.85 10.89
N HIS A 47 3.99 -2.99 10.77
CA HIS A 47 3.96 -4.02 11.81
C HIS A 47 4.21 -5.39 11.18
N TYR A 48 4.99 -6.26 11.84
CA TYR A 48 5.25 -7.58 11.28
C TYR A 48 3.97 -8.42 11.19
N CYS A 49 3.82 -9.15 10.10
CA CYS A 49 2.79 -10.18 9.98
C CYS A 49 3.08 -11.36 10.94
N GLU A 50 2.02 -11.98 11.46
CA GLU A 50 2.12 -13.24 12.19
C GLU A 50 2.68 -14.36 11.30
N LEU A 51 3.24 -15.40 11.93
CA LEU A 51 3.98 -16.46 11.24
C LEU A 51 3.17 -17.14 10.13
N GLU A 52 1.89 -17.42 10.37
CA GLU A 52 1.01 -18.07 9.41
C GLU A 52 0.85 -17.24 8.12
N LEU A 53 0.45 -15.97 8.26
CA LEU A 53 0.34 -15.05 7.13
C LEU A 53 1.70 -14.84 6.45
N LYS A 54 2.77 -14.68 7.22
CA LYS A 54 4.13 -14.51 6.67
C LYS A 54 4.55 -15.70 5.80
N LEU A 55 4.31 -16.94 6.25
CA LEU A 55 4.64 -18.14 5.48
C LEU A 55 3.81 -18.23 4.19
N TRP A 56 2.52 -17.89 4.26
CA TRP A 56 1.67 -17.83 3.07
C TRP A 56 2.16 -16.76 2.08
N LEU A 57 2.55 -15.57 2.57
CA LEU A 57 3.07 -14.49 1.74
C LEU A 57 4.41 -14.87 1.09
N MET A 58 5.32 -15.51 1.83
CA MET A 58 6.60 -15.98 1.26
C MET A 58 6.41 -17.02 0.15
N ASN A 59 5.41 -17.89 0.29
CA ASN A 59 5.08 -18.86 -0.77
C ASN A 59 4.40 -18.18 -1.97
N THR A 60 3.56 -17.18 -1.73
CA THR A 60 2.80 -16.46 -2.78
C THR A 60 3.69 -15.48 -3.54
N PHE A 61 4.62 -14.83 -2.84
CA PHE A 61 5.55 -13.83 -3.37
C PHE A 61 6.99 -14.25 -3.02
N PRO A 62 7.58 -15.23 -3.72
CA PRO A 62 8.90 -15.76 -3.39
C PRO A 62 10.03 -14.73 -3.54
N GLU A 63 9.84 -13.71 -4.36
CA GLU A 63 10.77 -12.57 -4.53
C GLU A 63 10.55 -11.46 -3.48
N GLY A 64 9.55 -11.60 -2.61
CA GLY A 64 9.22 -10.61 -1.58
C GLY A 64 10.33 -10.50 -0.52
N LYS A 65 10.86 -9.29 -0.34
CA LYS A 65 11.91 -8.97 0.64
C LYS A 65 11.36 -8.62 2.02
N SER A 66 10.11 -8.17 2.09
CA SER A 66 9.46 -7.81 3.36
C SER A 66 7.95 -8.04 3.30
N PHE A 67 7.36 -8.35 4.46
CA PHE A 67 5.96 -8.72 4.61
C PHE A 67 5.43 -8.10 5.89
N ASN A 68 4.62 -7.05 5.76
CA ASN A 68 4.17 -6.25 6.89
C ASN A 68 2.70 -5.87 6.74
N TYR A 69 2.04 -5.61 7.87
CA TYR A 69 0.92 -4.69 7.87
C TYR A 69 1.44 -3.25 7.70
N GLN A 70 0.71 -2.45 6.92
CA GLN A 70 0.94 -1.02 6.75
C GLN A 70 -0.33 -0.29 7.16
N ARG A 71 -0.18 0.68 8.07
CA ARG A 71 -1.27 1.53 8.54
C ARG A 71 -1.02 2.98 8.13
N ILE A 72 -1.90 3.52 7.31
CA ILE A 72 -1.88 4.90 6.85
C ILE A 72 -2.98 5.68 7.58
N GLY A 73 -2.63 6.83 8.14
CA GLY A 73 -3.55 7.81 8.68
C GLY A 73 -3.60 9.06 7.79
N ASP A 74 -4.47 9.98 8.16
CA ASP A 74 -4.58 11.28 7.51
C ASP A 74 -3.25 12.07 7.57
N GLY A 75 -2.98 12.84 6.52
CA GLY A 75 -1.82 13.72 6.43
C GLY A 75 -0.52 13.06 5.98
N LEU A 76 -0.56 11.90 5.33
CA LEU A 76 0.63 11.32 4.67
C LEU A 76 1.14 12.32 3.60
N PRO A 77 2.40 12.79 3.68
CA PRO A 77 2.93 13.72 2.68
C PRO A 77 3.02 13.07 1.29
N VAL A 78 3.01 13.90 0.24
CA VAL A 78 3.35 13.43 -1.11
C VAL A 78 4.82 12.97 -1.11
N HIS A 79 5.05 11.73 -1.53
CA HIS A 79 6.37 11.10 -1.51
C HIS A 79 6.55 10.14 -2.69
N THR A 80 7.80 9.78 -2.94
CA THR A 80 8.15 8.56 -3.68
C THR A 80 8.65 7.53 -2.68
N ASP A 81 8.43 6.26 -2.98
CA ASP A 81 9.04 5.22 -2.17
C ASP A 81 10.54 5.09 -2.46
N VAL A 82 11.34 4.91 -1.41
CA VAL A 82 12.80 4.77 -1.54
C VAL A 82 13.15 3.39 -2.09
N ASP A 83 13.98 3.36 -3.13
CA ASP A 83 14.57 2.15 -3.75
C ASP A 83 13.56 1.11 -4.27
N ARG A 84 12.33 1.52 -4.62
CA ARG A 84 11.35 0.63 -5.26
C ARG A 84 10.51 1.34 -6.32
N ASN A 85 10.23 0.64 -7.42
CA ASN A 85 9.37 1.13 -8.50
C ASN A 85 7.91 0.71 -8.31
N GLU A 86 7.72 -0.44 -7.67
CA GLU A 86 6.42 -1.05 -7.48
C GLU A 86 6.31 -1.55 -6.04
N CYS A 87 5.10 -1.53 -5.49
CA CYS A 87 4.77 -2.26 -4.27
C CYS A 87 3.49 -3.06 -4.47
N ILE A 88 3.35 -4.18 -3.76
CA ILE A 88 2.14 -4.99 -3.80
C ILE A 88 1.42 -4.85 -2.46
N ASN A 89 0.13 -4.57 -2.51
CA ASN A 89 -0.71 -4.40 -1.34
C ASN A 89 -1.98 -5.25 -1.44
N TYR A 90 -2.45 -5.74 -0.30
CA TYR A 90 -3.82 -6.21 -0.11
C TYR A 90 -4.54 -5.21 0.79
N LEU A 91 -5.51 -4.47 0.25
CA LEU A 91 -6.23 -3.45 1.02
C LEU A 91 -7.27 -4.10 1.93
N ILE A 92 -7.03 -4.12 3.24
CA ILE A 92 -7.98 -4.68 4.21
C ILE A 92 -9.06 -3.66 4.54
N ARG A 93 -8.65 -2.43 4.86
CA ARG A 93 -9.54 -1.34 5.25
C ARG A 93 -9.16 -0.07 4.47
N PRO A 94 -10.10 0.56 3.75
CA PRO A 94 -9.77 1.74 2.93
C PRO A 94 -9.44 2.98 3.78
N GLY A 95 -9.94 3.07 5.01
CA GLY A 95 -9.73 4.24 5.90
C GLY A 95 -10.77 5.35 5.72
N GLY A 96 -11.92 5.04 5.13
CA GLY A 96 -12.99 6.00 4.84
C GLY A 96 -13.84 5.51 3.66
N GLU A 97 -14.92 6.22 3.35
CA GLU A 97 -15.81 5.88 2.22
C GLU A 97 -15.24 6.32 0.87
N GLN A 98 -14.41 7.37 0.85
CA GLN A 98 -13.87 7.98 -0.36
C GLN A 98 -12.36 8.22 -0.19
N VAL A 99 -11.63 7.15 0.11
CA VAL A 99 -10.16 7.20 0.20
C VAL A 99 -9.55 6.87 -1.14
N GLU A 100 -8.72 7.76 -1.63
CA GLU A 100 -8.10 7.65 -2.95
C GLU A 100 -6.59 7.69 -2.82
N THR A 101 -5.90 6.90 -3.63
CA THR A 101 -4.48 7.10 -3.89
C THR A 101 -4.35 8.07 -5.04
N VAL A 102 -3.47 9.06 -4.91
CA VAL A 102 -3.32 10.17 -5.85
C VAL A 102 -1.86 10.24 -6.28
N TRP A 103 -1.63 10.40 -7.57
CA TRP A 103 -0.31 10.51 -8.18
C TRP A 103 -0.11 11.86 -8.83
N PHE A 104 1.13 12.34 -8.79
CA PHE A 104 1.52 13.67 -9.27
C PHE A 104 2.72 13.59 -10.21
N ASP A 105 2.85 14.57 -11.09
CA ASP A 105 4.09 14.84 -11.81
C ASP A 105 5.12 15.54 -10.91
N ASP A 106 6.33 15.78 -11.44
CA ASP A 106 7.42 16.46 -10.72
C ASP A 106 7.11 17.92 -10.33
N ASN A 107 6.06 18.51 -10.92
CA ASN A 107 5.57 19.85 -10.58
C ASN A 107 4.40 19.81 -9.57
N TYR A 108 4.18 18.66 -8.92
CA TYR A 108 3.08 18.42 -8.00
C TYR A 108 1.69 18.65 -8.64
N GLN A 109 1.56 18.47 -9.95
CA GLN A 109 0.27 18.45 -10.63
C GLN A 109 -0.29 17.04 -10.62
N GLU A 110 -1.56 16.88 -10.23
CA GLU A 110 -2.23 15.57 -10.23
C GLU A 110 -2.28 15.01 -11.66
N ILE A 111 -1.84 13.75 -11.80
CA ILE A 111 -1.85 13.02 -13.08
C ILE A 111 -2.73 11.77 -13.05
N HIS A 112 -3.02 11.24 -11.87
CA HIS A 112 -3.92 10.10 -11.69
C HIS A 112 -4.48 10.06 -10.27
N ARG A 113 -5.66 9.47 -10.13
CA ARG A 113 -6.35 9.28 -8.85
C ARG A 113 -7.19 8.02 -8.94
N GLU A 114 -7.15 7.21 -7.89
CA GLU A 114 -7.89 5.95 -7.87
C GLU A 114 -8.39 5.57 -6.49
N CYS A 115 -9.68 5.24 -6.42
CA CYS A 115 -10.27 4.56 -5.28
C CYS A 115 -10.00 3.06 -5.39
N ILE A 116 -9.06 2.57 -4.59
CA ILE A 116 -8.62 1.17 -4.66
C ILE A 116 -9.65 0.26 -3.98
N GLU A 117 -10.00 -0.84 -4.65
CA GLU A 117 -10.95 -1.82 -4.13
C GLU A 117 -10.43 -2.50 -2.84
N PRO A 118 -11.22 -2.53 -1.75
CA PRO A 118 -10.88 -3.31 -0.58
C PRO A 118 -11.00 -4.81 -0.86
N ASN A 119 -10.30 -5.61 -0.06
CA ASN A 119 -10.23 -7.06 -0.15
C ASN A 119 -9.63 -7.59 -1.45
N ARG A 120 -8.72 -6.81 -2.05
CA ARG A 120 -8.09 -7.17 -3.32
C ARG A 120 -6.61 -6.88 -3.33
N TRP A 121 -5.85 -7.81 -3.90
CA TRP A 121 -4.44 -7.61 -4.21
C TRP A 121 -4.30 -6.65 -5.39
N HIS A 122 -3.43 -5.68 -5.23
CA HIS A 122 -3.09 -4.72 -6.27
C HIS A 122 -1.62 -4.35 -6.16
N LYS A 123 -1.04 -4.03 -7.31
CA LYS A 123 0.29 -3.48 -7.43
C LYS A 123 0.18 -1.98 -7.70
N LEU A 124 0.99 -1.18 -7.02
CA LEU A 124 1.05 0.27 -7.16
C LEU A 124 2.35 0.67 -7.83
N LYS A 125 2.28 1.67 -8.71
CA LYS A 125 3.45 2.43 -9.18
C LYS A 125 3.85 3.44 -8.11
N VAL A 126 5.07 3.33 -7.58
CA VAL A 126 5.53 4.10 -6.41
C VAL A 126 6.86 4.83 -6.60
N ASP A 127 7.46 4.70 -7.79
CA ASP A 127 8.54 5.56 -8.30
C ASP A 127 8.05 6.94 -8.78
N VAL A 128 6.76 7.24 -8.61
CA VAL A 128 6.13 8.52 -8.94
C VAL A 128 5.58 9.15 -7.67
N LEU A 129 5.59 10.48 -7.58
CA LEU A 129 5.05 11.20 -6.44
C LEU A 129 3.60 10.77 -6.19
N HIS A 130 3.31 10.32 -4.97
CA HIS A 130 1.99 9.86 -4.60
C HIS A 130 1.66 10.13 -3.13
N THR A 131 0.36 10.11 -2.82
CA THR A 131 -0.16 10.10 -1.45
C THR A 131 -1.51 9.40 -1.38
N VAL A 132 -2.10 9.35 -0.19
CA VAL A 132 -3.47 8.91 0.05
C VAL A 132 -4.29 10.08 0.59
N GLU A 133 -5.39 10.41 -0.07
CA GLU A 133 -6.29 11.49 0.29
C GLU A 133 -7.66 10.96 0.74
N GLY A 134 -8.45 11.81 1.42
CA GLY A 134 -9.81 11.46 1.88
C GLY A 134 -9.85 10.52 3.09
N VAL A 135 -8.72 10.31 3.76
CA VAL A 135 -8.59 9.43 4.92
C VAL A 135 -9.34 10.03 6.12
N THR A 136 -10.45 9.41 6.50
CA THR A 136 -11.25 9.81 7.68
C THR A 136 -11.10 8.85 8.86
N ASP A 137 -10.47 7.69 8.62
CA ASP A 137 -10.11 6.66 9.56
C ASP A 137 -8.82 5.94 9.10
N LYS A 138 -8.21 5.09 9.93
CA LYS A 138 -6.95 4.42 9.55
C LYS A 138 -7.16 3.44 8.40
N ARG A 139 -6.42 3.66 7.31
CA ARG A 139 -6.27 2.72 6.19
C ARG A 139 -5.32 1.60 6.60
N LEU A 140 -5.70 0.36 6.36
CA LEU A 140 -4.91 -0.83 6.69
C LEU A 140 -4.71 -1.69 5.45
N SER A 141 -3.48 -2.08 5.19
CA SER A 141 -3.13 -3.06 4.16
C SER A 141 -2.09 -4.06 4.65
N ILE A 142 -2.00 -5.19 3.96
CA ILE A 142 -0.79 -6.01 3.95
C ILE A 142 0.06 -5.47 2.80
N THR A 143 1.35 -5.24 3.04
CA THR A 143 2.30 -4.78 2.02
C THR A 143 3.42 -5.80 1.84
N VAL A 144 3.79 -6.00 0.58
CA VAL A 144 4.93 -6.82 0.16
C VAL A 144 5.95 -5.89 -0.49
N GLY A 145 7.13 -5.79 0.11
CA GLY A 145 8.26 -5.09 -0.49
C GLY A 145 8.98 -5.99 -1.48
N LEU A 146 9.18 -5.50 -2.71
CA LEU A 146 9.85 -6.20 -3.81
C LEU A 146 11.34 -5.89 -3.89
#